data_AF-A0A4P1RNP1-F1
#
_entry.id   AF-A0A4P1RNP1-F1
#
_cell.length_a   1.000
_cell.length_b   1.000
_cell.length_c   1.000
_cell.angle_alpha   90.00
_cell.angle_beta   90.00
_cell.angle_gamma   90.00
#
_symmetry.space_group_name_H-M   'P 1'
#
loop_
_entity.id
_entity.type
_entity.pdbx_description
1 polymer ?
#
loop_
_entity_poly.entity_id
_entity_poly.type
_entity_poly.pdbx_seq_one_letter_code
_entity_poly.pdbx_strand_id
1 'polypeptide(L)'
;MLQIAKEHPTVRINLCPNHFYEATITSFISAKGEFIEDPTTTTYDAKVAGDGPEYCVEAFTATNIENPPINKLVALVSIIAFSATNHLD
;
A
#
# COMPACT_ATOMS: atom_id res chain seq x y z
N MET A 1 10.17 2.26 6.01
CA MET A 1 10.60 1.61 4.77
C MET A 1 11.94 2.12 4.25
N LEU A 2 12.13 3.43 4.08
CA LEU A 2 13.41 4.01 3.61
C LEU A 2 14.64 3.56 4.41
N GLN A 3 14.56 3.51 5.75
CA GLN A 3 15.67 3.07 6.58
C GLN A 3 16.04 1.59 6.32
N ILE A 4 15.04 0.72 6.22
CA ILE A 4 15.24 -0.71 5.92
C ILE A 4 15.90 -0.90 4.55
N ALA A 5 15.51 -0.10 3.55
CA ALA A 5 16.14 -0.13 2.23
C ALA A 5 17.62 0.31 2.25
N LYS A 6 18.01 1.22 3.15
CA LYS A 6 19.42 1.56 3.36
C LYS A 6 20.20 0.42 3.99
N GLU A 7 19.59 -0.32 4.91
CA GLU A 7 20.22 -1.47 5.61
C GLU A 7 20.31 -2.72 4.72
N HIS A 8 19.34 -2.89 3.80
CA HIS A 8 19.25 -4.03 2.90
C HIS A 8 19.02 -3.59 1.45
N PRO A 9 20.05 -3.06 0.77
CA PRO A 9 19.92 -2.37 -0.53
C PRO A 9 19.78 -3.32 -1.72
N THR A 10 18.93 -4.34 -1.62
CA THR A 10 18.59 -5.21 -2.75
C THR A 10 17.63 -4.49 -3.71
N VAL A 11 17.63 -4.88 -4.99
CA VAL A 11 16.69 -4.33 -5.98
C VAL A 11 15.24 -4.42 -5.49
N ARG A 12 14.84 -5.58 -4.96
CA ARG A 12 13.46 -5.82 -4.51
C ARG A 12 13.08 -4.95 -3.31
N ILE A 13 13.97 -4.80 -2.33
CA ILE A 13 13.71 -3.97 -1.15
C ILE A 13 13.72 -2.48 -1.51
N ASN A 14 14.56 -2.06 -2.47
CA ASN A 14 14.58 -0.67 -2.93
C ASN A 14 13.31 -0.27 -3.70
N LEU A 15 12.56 -1.21 -4.27
CA LEU A 15 11.25 -0.91 -4.87
C LEU A 15 10.19 -0.57 -3.83
N CYS A 16 10.31 -1.09 -2.61
CA CYS A 16 9.33 -0.84 -1.55
C CYS A 16 9.12 0.64 -1.24
N PRO A 17 10.14 1.41 -0.82
CA PRO A 17 9.93 2.81 -0.49
C PRO A 17 9.77 3.73 -1.71
N ASN A 18 10.36 3.37 -2.86
CA ASN A 18 10.49 4.27 -4.02
C ASN A 18 9.48 4.00 -5.15
N HIS A 19 8.65 2.97 -5.01
CA HIS A 19 7.65 2.64 -6.02
C HIS A 19 6.37 2.16 -5.37
N PHE A 20 6.43 1.06 -4.60
CA PHE A 20 5.24 0.44 -4.04
C PHE A 20 4.55 1.33 -2.99
N TYR A 21 5.30 1.90 -2.04
CA TYR A 21 4.72 2.83 -1.07
C TYR A 21 4.34 4.18 -1.66
N GLU A 22 5.03 4.66 -2.70
CA GLU A 22 4.61 5.88 -3.41
C GLU A 22 3.26 5.67 -4.11
N ALA A 23 3.07 4.52 -4.77
CA ALA A 23 1.80 4.14 -5.37
C ALA A 23 0.69 4.01 -4.31
N THR A 24 0.95 3.30 -3.20
CA THR A 24 -0.01 3.18 -2.08
C THR A 24 -0.44 4.54 -1.52
N ILE A 25 0.50 5.46 -1.29
CA ILE A 25 0.20 6.80 -0.81
C ILE A 25 -0.65 7.56 -1.83
N THR A 26 -0.29 7.48 -3.11
CA THR A 26 -1.02 8.13 -4.20
C THR A 26 -2.46 7.62 -4.30
N SER A 27 -2.66 6.30 -4.23
CA SER A 27 -3.99 5.70 -4.22
C SER A 27 -4.82 6.14 -3.02
N PHE A 28 -4.25 6.20 -1.80
CA PHE A 28 -5.02 6.74 -0.66
C PHE A 28 -5.35 8.23 -0.80
N ILE A 29 -4.46 9.03 -1.39
CA ILE A 29 -4.74 10.45 -1.67
C ILE A 29 -5.88 10.57 -2.67
N SER A 30 -5.84 9.78 -3.75
CA SER A 30 -6.89 9.72 -4.77
C SER A 30 -8.23 9.28 -4.18
N ALA A 31 -8.25 8.16 -3.45
CA ALA A 31 -9.45 7.65 -2.80
C ALA A 31 -10.13 8.68 -1.89
N LYS A 32 -9.33 9.46 -1.15
CA LYS A 32 -9.81 10.54 -0.29
C LYS A 32 -10.34 11.73 -1.10
N GLY A 33 -9.69 12.08 -2.22
CA GLY A 33 -10.11 13.18 -3.09
C GLY A 33 -11.46 12.90 -3.76
N GLU A 34 -11.63 11.67 -4.24
CA GLU A 34 -12.83 11.23 -4.96
C GLU A 34 -14.01 10.90 -4.03
N PHE A 35 -13.82 10.95 -2.69
CA PHE A 35 -14.76 10.40 -1.70
C PHE A 35 -16.19 10.93 -1.82
N ILE A 36 -16.35 12.15 -2.35
CA ILE A 36 -17.66 12.79 -2.58
C ILE A 36 -18.05 12.79 -4.07
N GLU A 37 -17.08 12.78 -4.97
CA GLU A 37 -17.28 13.06 -6.40
C GLU A 37 -17.48 11.77 -7.22
N ASP A 38 -16.71 10.72 -6.91
CA ASP A 38 -16.75 9.42 -7.58
C ASP A 38 -16.54 8.27 -6.57
N PRO A 39 -17.64 7.76 -5.97
CA PRO A 39 -17.60 6.61 -5.06
C PRO A 39 -16.97 5.35 -5.66
N THR A 40 -17.05 5.17 -6.99
CA THR A 40 -16.46 4.01 -7.68
C THR A 40 -14.95 4.13 -7.66
N THR A 41 -14.40 5.29 -8.04
CA THR A 41 -12.96 5.54 -7.99
C THR A 41 -12.44 5.51 -6.57
N THR A 42 -13.16 6.11 -5.61
CA THR A 42 -12.81 6.01 -4.18
C THR A 42 -12.68 4.57 -3.69
N THR A 43 -13.65 3.73 -4.03
CA THR A 43 -13.65 2.31 -3.63
C THR A 43 -12.51 1.55 -4.28
N TYR A 44 -12.30 1.77 -5.58
CA TYR A 44 -11.22 1.15 -6.33
C TYR A 44 -9.84 1.53 -5.76
N ASP A 45 -9.58 2.82 -5.58
CA ASP A 45 -8.28 3.31 -5.11
C ASP A 45 -7.99 2.93 -3.66
N ALA A 46 -9.02 2.88 -2.79
CA ALA A 46 -8.88 2.37 -1.43
C ALA A 46 -8.41 0.91 -1.41
N LYS A 47 -8.87 0.08 -2.36
CA LYS A 47 -8.42 -1.29 -2.53
C LYS A 47 -7.01 -1.37 -3.10
N VAL A 48 -6.73 -0.66 -4.19
CA VAL A 48 -5.40 -0.65 -4.86
C VAL A 48 -4.29 -0.19 -3.93
N ALA A 49 -4.59 0.69 -2.95
CA ALA A 49 -3.62 1.11 -1.96
C ALA A 49 -2.99 -0.07 -1.18
N GLY A 50 -3.66 -1.22 -1.09
CA GLY A 50 -3.17 -2.44 -0.45
C GLY A 50 -2.12 -3.22 -1.24
N ASP A 51 -2.03 -3.02 -2.56
CA ASP A 51 -1.14 -3.79 -3.45
C ASP A 51 0.34 -3.57 -3.10
N GLY A 52 0.73 -2.32 -2.83
CA GLY A 52 2.11 -1.96 -2.50
C GLY A 52 2.66 -2.73 -1.28
N PRO A 53 1.97 -2.73 -0.13
CA PRO A 53 2.31 -3.57 1.01
C PRO A 53 2.41 -5.07 0.70
N GLU A 54 1.53 -5.61 -0.15
CA GLU A 54 1.55 -7.02 -0.55
C GLU A 54 2.80 -7.35 -1.39
N TYR A 55 3.11 -6.55 -2.40
CA TYR A 55 4.36 -6.70 -3.17
C TYR A 55 5.60 -6.55 -2.29
N CYS A 56 5.54 -5.69 -1.29
CA CYS A 56 6.60 -5.61 -0.30
C CYS A 56 6.71 -6.89 0.53
N VAL A 57 5.61 -7.50 0.94
CA VAL A 57 5.65 -8.79 1.67
C VAL A 57 6.38 -9.85 0.87
N GLU A 58 6.10 -9.94 -0.43
CA GLU A 58 6.80 -10.85 -1.34
C GLU A 58 8.29 -10.50 -1.46
N ALA A 59 8.64 -9.22 -1.56
CA ALA A 59 10.02 -8.75 -1.63
C ALA A 59 10.81 -9.13 -0.37
N PHE A 60 10.26 -8.91 0.83
CA PHE A 60 10.87 -9.30 2.10
C PHE A 60 11.03 -10.83 2.23
N THR A 61 10.02 -11.58 1.82
CA THR A 61 10.06 -13.05 1.82
C THR A 61 11.16 -13.56 0.90
N ALA A 62 11.27 -13.00 -0.30
CA ALA A 62 12.26 -13.43 -1.29
C ALA A 62 13.71 -13.10 -0.93
N THR A 63 13.95 -12.10 -0.08
CA THR A 63 15.28 -11.74 0.41
C THR A 63 15.62 -12.38 1.75
N ASN A 64 14.70 -13.18 2.33
CA ASN A 64 14.84 -13.78 3.65
C ASN A 64 15.09 -12.73 4.75
N ILE A 65 14.47 -11.56 4.62
CA ILE A 65 14.49 -10.48 5.61
C ILE A 65 13.17 -10.48 6.36
N GLU A 66 13.21 -10.24 7.67
CA GLU A 66 11.99 -10.14 8.45
C GLU A 66 11.08 -9.03 7.91
N ASN A 67 9.80 -9.37 7.74
CA ASN A 67 8.83 -8.48 7.18
C ASN A 67 8.43 -7.40 8.21
N PRO A 68 8.60 -6.10 7.91
CA PRO A 68 8.31 -5.05 8.86
C PRO A 68 6.79 -4.96 9.11
N PRO A 69 6.34 -4.71 10.36
CA PRO A 69 4.92 -4.65 10.71
C PRO A 69 4.08 -3.67 9.86
N ILE A 70 4.72 -2.64 9.32
CA ILE A 70 4.07 -1.62 8.50
C ILE A 70 3.35 -2.20 7.28
N ASN A 71 3.87 -3.27 6.65
CA ASN A 71 3.20 -3.87 5.50
C ASN A 71 1.83 -4.46 5.89
N LYS A 72 1.77 -5.16 7.02
CA LYS A 72 0.50 -5.71 7.53
C LYS A 72 -0.47 -4.60 7.94
N LEU A 73 0.03 -3.56 8.61
CA LEU A 73 -0.80 -2.44 9.06
C LEU A 73 -1.43 -1.68 7.89
N VAL A 74 -0.65 -1.38 6.85
CA VAL A 74 -1.16 -0.62 5.69
C VAL A 74 -2.10 -1.47 4.85
N ALA A 75 -1.82 -2.77 4.68
CA ALA A 75 -2.78 -3.69 4.05
C ALA A 75 -4.12 -3.74 4.81
N LEU A 76 -4.09 -3.79 6.14
CA LEU A 76 -5.31 -3.74 6.96
C LEU A 76 -6.07 -2.42 6.77
N VAL A 77 -5.36 -1.28 6.75
CA VAL A 77 -5.98 0.03 6.52
C VAL A 77 -6.64 0.11 5.14
N SER A 78 -6.00 -0.44 4.10
CA SER A 78 -6.61 -0.54 2.76
C SER A 78 -7.89 -1.38 2.77
N ILE A 79 -7.88 -2.55 3.44
CA ILE A 79 -9.08 -3.39 3.57
C ILE A 79 -10.22 -2.66 4.29
N ILE A 80 -9.90 -1.95 5.38
CA ILE A 80 -10.89 -1.17 6.14
C ILE A 80 -11.45 -0.04 5.26
N ALA A 81 -10.58 0.70 4.56
CA ALA A 81 -10.98 1.78 3.68
C ALA A 81 -11.88 1.27 2.56
N PHE A 82 -11.48 0.21 1.84
CA PHE A 82 -12.28 -0.45 0.81
C PHE A 82 -13.65 -0.91 1.36
N SER A 83 -13.66 -1.55 2.52
CA SER A 83 -14.93 -2.02 3.12
C SER A 83 -15.84 -0.86 3.49
N ALA A 84 -15.29 0.25 3.99
CA ALA A 84 -16.06 1.44 4.34
C ALA A 84 -16.61 2.15 3.10
N THR A 85 -15.84 2.22 2.01
CA THR A 85 -16.21 2.93 0.79
C THR A 85 -17.12 2.13 -0.12
N ASN A 86 -17.09 0.79 -0.04
CA ASN A 86 -18.00 -0.10 -0.77
C ASN A 86 -19.48 0.02 -0.33
N HIS A 87 -19.79 0.90 0.63
CA HIS A 87 -21.13 1.28 1.06
C HIS A 87 -21.52 2.71 0.64
N LEU A 88 -20.67 3.40 -0.12
CA LEU A 88 -20.99 4.68 -0.72
C LEU A 88 -21.80 4.38 -1.99
N ASP A 89 -23.11 4.62 -1.92
CA ASP A 89 -24.04 4.57 -3.05
C ASP A 89 -23.92 5.85 -3.92
#